data_AF-A0A4W5LXN4-F1
#
_entry.id   AF-A0A4W5LXN4-F1
#
_cell.length_a   1.000
_cell.length_b   1.000
_cell.length_c   1.000
_cell.angle_alpha   90.00
_cell.angle_beta   90.00
_cell.angle_gamma   90.00
#
_symmetry.space_group_name_H-M   'P 1'
#
loop_
_entity.id
_entity.type
_entity.pdbx_description
1 polymer ?
#
loop_
_entity_poly.entity_id
_entity_poly.type
_entity_poly.pdbx_seq_one_letter_code
_entity_poly.pdbx_strand_id
1 'polypeptide(L)'
;MKLLEGKVAIITGASRGIGKGIAEIFAKNGANVAFTYSSSVESAQALENELNALGIKAKGYKSNAADFNEAQTFVDAVLADFVIGFTKSVALELGSRN
;
A
#
# COMPACT_ATOMS: atom_id res chain seq x y z
N MET A 1 -14.64 -17.78 5.16
CA MET A 1 -14.16 -16.51 5.74
C MET A 1 -12.73 -16.33 5.27
N LYS A 2 -12.38 -15.19 4.65
CA LYS A 2 -10.98 -14.96 4.25
C LYS A 2 -10.22 -14.29 5.41
N LEU A 3 -8.97 -14.66 5.64
CA LEU A 3 -8.23 -14.29 6.86
C LEU A 3 -8.02 -12.76 7.00
N LEU A 4 -7.91 -12.04 5.89
CA LEU A 4 -7.54 -10.61 5.85
C LEU A 4 -8.66 -9.75 5.25
N GLU A 5 -9.88 -10.27 5.23
CA GLU A 5 -11.03 -9.59 4.65
C GLU A 5 -11.26 -8.21 5.30
N GLY A 6 -11.39 -7.18 4.47
CA GLY A 6 -11.57 -5.80 4.92
C GLY A 6 -10.33 -5.11 5.48
N LYS A 7 -9.14 -5.75 5.45
CA LYS A 7 -7.88 -5.14 5.84
C LYS A 7 -7.18 -4.49 4.65
N VAL A 8 -6.32 -3.51 4.94
CA VAL A 8 -5.40 -2.90 3.97
C VAL A 8 -3.99 -3.30 4.35
N ALA A 9 -3.27 -3.92 3.40
CA ALA A 9 -1.89 -4.33 3.58
C ALA A 9 -0.95 -3.44 2.77
N ILE A 10 0.09 -2.94 3.43
CA ILE A 10 1.20 -2.22 2.81
C ILE A 10 2.34 -3.20 2.56
N ILE A 11 2.80 -3.30 1.31
CA ILE A 11 3.90 -4.20 0.93
C ILE A 11 4.95 -3.41 0.14
N THR A 12 6.11 -3.20 0.73
CA THR A 12 7.20 -2.48 0.09
C THR A 12 7.94 -3.36 -0.92
N GLY A 13 8.31 -2.81 -2.09
CA GLY A 13 9.06 -3.54 -3.10
C GLY A 13 8.30 -4.72 -3.72
N ALA A 14 6.97 -4.63 -3.79
CA ALA A 14 6.13 -5.77 -4.19
C ALA A 14 6.14 -6.07 -5.70
N SER A 15 6.72 -5.20 -6.54
CA SER A 15 6.64 -5.36 -8.00
C SER A 15 7.24 -6.67 -8.52
N ARG A 16 8.07 -7.38 -7.74
CA ARG A 16 8.77 -8.62 -8.15
C ARG A 16 9.04 -9.56 -6.98
N GLY A 17 9.43 -10.80 -7.29
CA GLY A 17 10.01 -11.75 -6.35
C GLY A 17 9.11 -12.05 -5.15
N ILE A 18 9.70 -12.04 -3.94
CA ILE A 18 9.00 -12.36 -2.69
C ILE A 18 7.85 -11.38 -2.43
N GLY A 19 8.09 -10.08 -2.66
CA GLY A 19 7.06 -9.06 -2.43
C GLY A 19 5.81 -9.27 -3.29
N LYS A 20 6.00 -9.68 -4.56
CA LYS A 20 4.89 -10.07 -5.46
C LYS A 20 4.11 -11.26 -4.89
N GLY A 21 4.81 -12.32 -4.48
CA GLY A 21 4.18 -13.49 -3.89
C GLY A 21 3.38 -13.18 -2.61
N ILE A 22 3.91 -12.31 -1.74
CA ILE A 22 3.19 -11.85 -0.54
C ILE A 22 1.93 -11.10 -0.95
N ALA A 23 2.02 -10.17 -1.90
CA ALA A 23 0.88 -9.39 -2.37
C ALA A 23 -0.25 -10.27 -2.93
N GLU A 24 0.10 -11.28 -3.72
CA GLU A 24 -0.87 -12.25 -4.24
C GLU A 24 -1.56 -13.06 -3.14
N ILE A 25 -0.80 -13.57 -2.16
CA ILE A 25 -1.37 -14.35 -1.05
C ILE A 25 -2.27 -13.49 -0.18
N PHE A 26 -1.89 -12.25 0.09
CA PHE A 26 -2.69 -11.32 0.88
C PHE A 26 -4.01 -10.97 0.17
N ALA A 27 -3.94 -10.67 -1.14
CA ALA A 27 -5.12 -10.41 -1.96
C ALA A 27 -6.06 -11.63 -2.04
N LYS A 28 -5.52 -12.84 -2.23
CA LYS A 28 -6.30 -14.09 -2.19
C LYS A 28 -7.01 -14.27 -0.84
N ASN A 29 -6.39 -13.81 0.24
CA ASN A 29 -6.97 -13.78 1.59
C ASN A 29 -7.83 -12.54 1.87
N GLY A 30 -8.22 -11.77 0.85
CA GLY A 30 -9.23 -10.70 0.95
C GLY A 30 -8.70 -9.35 1.43
N ALA A 31 -7.38 -9.18 1.53
CA ALA A 31 -6.79 -7.87 1.81
C ALA A 31 -6.86 -6.97 0.56
N ASN A 32 -7.15 -5.69 0.78
CA ASN A 32 -6.77 -4.65 -0.15
C ASN A 32 -5.26 -4.43 -0.06
N VAL A 33 -4.59 -4.17 -1.17
CA VAL A 33 -3.11 -4.14 -1.22
C VAL A 33 -2.61 -2.79 -1.75
N ALA A 34 -1.92 -2.05 -0.91
CA ALA A 34 -1.08 -0.93 -1.33
C ALA A 34 0.37 -1.41 -1.40
N PHE A 35 1.08 -1.12 -2.48
CA PHE A 35 2.46 -1.58 -2.61
C PHE A 35 3.40 -0.56 -3.23
N THR A 36 4.68 -0.63 -2.91
CA THR A 36 5.69 0.26 -3.50
C THR A 36 6.58 -0.42 -4.53
N TYR A 37 7.10 0.38 -5.46
CA TYR A 37 8.13 -0.01 -6.41
C TYR A 37 9.12 1.15 -6.65
N SER A 38 10.37 0.81 -7.01
CA SER A 38 11.41 1.82 -7.26
C SER A 38 11.47 2.25 -8.74
N SER A 39 11.65 1.30 -9.66
CA SER A 39 11.92 1.60 -11.08
C SER A 39 11.10 0.80 -12.10
N SER A 40 10.51 -0.32 -11.70
CA SER A 40 9.79 -1.22 -12.63
C SER A 40 8.29 -0.89 -12.71
N VAL A 41 7.95 0.16 -13.45
CA VAL A 41 6.56 0.61 -13.66
C VAL A 41 5.71 -0.50 -14.31
N GLU A 42 6.23 -1.16 -15.34
CA GLU A 42 5.51 -2.23 -16.06
C GLU A 42 5.16 -3.40 -15.13
N SER A 43 6.12 -3.85 -14.32
CA SER A 43 5.89 -4.93 -13.35
C SER A 43 4.90 -4.52 -12.26
N ALA A 44 4.93 -3.25 -11.85
CA ALA A 44 3.96 -2.71 -10.89
C ALA A 44 2.54 -2.68 -11.48
N GLN A 45 2.38 -2.19 -12.72
CA GLN A 45 1.08 -2.14 -13.38
C GLN A 45 0.51 -3.55 -13.63
N ALA A 46 1.36 -4.49 -14.03
CA ALA A 46 0.96 -5.88 -14.20
C ALA A 46 0.44 -6.47 -12.88
N LEU A 47 1.19 -6.29 -11.78
CA LEU A 47 0.75 -6.74 -10.47
C LEU A 47 -0.54 -6.06 -10.02
N GLU A 48 -0.67 -4.74 -10.21
CA GLU A 48 -1.88 -4.00 -9.85
C GLU A 48 -3.11 -4.58 -10.57
N ASN A 49 -3.00 -4.86 -11.87
CA ASN A 49 -4.08 -5.45 -12.66
C ASN A 49 -4.40 -6.88 -12.20
N GLU A 50 -3.38 -7.71 -11.96
CA GLU A 50 -3.54 -9.07 -11.45
C GLU A 50 -4.29 -9.11 -10.11
N LEU A 51 -3.93 -8.22 -9.18
CA LEU A 51 -4.53 -8.16 -7.85
C LEU A 51 -5.95 -7.59 -7.89
N ASN A 52 -6.19 -6.53 -8.68
CA ASN A 52 -7.53 -5.98 -8.85
C ASN A 52 -8.50 -6.99 -9.49
N ALA A 53 -8.02 -7.87 -10.37
CA ALA A 53 -8.82 -8.96 -10.94
C ALA A 53 -9.32 -9.98 -9.91
N LEU A 54 -8.73 -10.02 -8.70
CA LEU A 54 -9.19 -10.85 -7.58
C LEU A 54 -10.38 -10.24 -6.80
N GLY A 55 -10.89 -9.08 -7.24
CA GLY A 55 -12.02 -8.39 -6.62
C GLY A 55 -11.66 -7.63 -5.34
N ILE A 56 -10.37 -7.37 -5.12
CA ILE A 56 -9.88 -6.48 -4.06
C ILE A 56 -9.39 -5.17 -4.68
N LYS A 57 -9.19 -4.14 -3.86
CA LYS A 57 -8.55 -2.90 -4.29
C LYS A 57 -7.03 -3.04 -4.19
N ALA A 58 -6.32 -2.87 -5.29
CA ALA A 58 -4.87 -2.81 -5.31
C ALA A 58 -4.36 -1.53 -5.98
N LYS A 59 -3.26 -0.96 -5.46
CA LYS A 59 -2.62 0.23 -6.03
C LYS A 59 -1.11 0.23 -5.78
N GLY A 60 -0.35 0.47 -6.85
CA GLY A 60 1.11 0.63 -6.82
C GLY A 60 1.54 2.09 -6.68
N TYR A 61 2.58 2.33 -5.88
CA TYR A 61 3.15 3.64 -5.63
C TYR A 61 4.64 3.64 -5.94
N LYS A 62 5.10 4.59 -6.74
CA LYS A 62 6.53 4.80 -6.90
C LYS A 62 7.06 5.44 -5.62
N SER A 63 7.93 4.73 -4.91
CA SER A 63 8.52 5.20 -3.66
C SER A 63 9.86 4.51 -3.40
N ASN A 64 10.83 5.31 -2.99
CA ASN A 64 12.10 4.87 -2.46
C ASN A 64 12.01 4.71 -0.94
N ALA A 65 12.08 3.46 -0.47
CA ALA A 65 12.01 3.14 0.96
C ALA A 65 13.21 3.67 1.77
N ALA A 66 14.28 4.14 1.12
CA ALA A 66 15.42 4.78 1.78
C ALA A 66 15.18 6.28 2.07
N ASP A 67 14.12 6.89 1.53
CA ASP A 67 13.75 8.28 1.78
C ASP A 67 12.57 8.35 2.74
N PHE A 68 12.80 8.95 3.90
CA PHE A 68 11.80 9.10 4.96
C PHE A 68 10.60 9.95 4.52
N ASN A 69 10.83 11.02 3.74
CA ASN A 69 9.75 11.89 3.27
C ASN A 69 8.88 11.18 2.23
N GLU A 70 9.49 10.37 1.36
CA GLU A 70 8.74 9.54 0.42
C GLU A 70 7.90 8.48 1.15
N ALA A 71 8.42 7.88 2.22
CA ALA A 71 7.67 6.92 3.03
C ALA A 71 6.45 7.57 3.70
N GLN A 72 6.60 8.77 4.27
CA GLN A 72 5.48 9.53 4.84
C GLN A 72 4.42 9.87 3.77
N THR A 73 4.86 10.37 2.62
CA THR A 73 3.96 10.71 1.50
C THR A 73 3.20 9.49 0.99
N PHE A 74 3.88 8.34 0.92
CA PHE A 74 3.26 7.07 0.54
C PHE A 74 2.16 6.65 1.53
N VAL A 75 2.43 6.69 2.84
CA VAL A 75 1.43 6.32 3.85
C VAL A 75 0.23 7.26 3.79
N ASP A 76 0.45 8.57 3.65
CA ASP A 76 -0.62 9.56 3.52
C ASP A 76 -1.50 9.28 2.29
N ALA A 77 -0.88 8.91 1.16
CA ALA A 77 -1.60 8.53 -0.05
C ALA A 77 -2.43 7.25 0.15
N VAL A 78 -1.87 6.23 0.83
CA VAL A 78 -2.60 4.99 1.16
C VAL A 78 -3.81 5.27 2.04
N LEU A 79 -3.68 6.13 3.04
CA LEU A 79 -4.80 6.52 3.90
C LEU A 79 -5.92 7.19 3.09
N ALA A 80 -5.57 8.13 2.20
CA ALA A 80 -6.53 8.80 1.34
C ALA A 80 -7.23 7.83 0.37
N ASP A 81 -6.47 6.91 -0.23
CA ASP A 81 -7.00 5.99 -1.24
C ASP A 81 -7.83 4.85 -0.63
N PHE A 82 -7.46 4.33 0.55
CA PHE A 82 -8.04 3.09 1.08
C PHE A 82 -8.91 3.29 2.33
N VAL A 83 -8.78 4.41 3.02
CA VAL A 83 -9.40 4.63 4.34
C VAL A 83 -10.17 5.95 4.36
N ILE A 84 -11.16 6.09 3.47
CA ILE A 84 -12.12 7.20 3.56
C ILE A 84 -12.91 7.04 4.87
N GLY A 85 -12.56 7.84 5.88
CA GLY A 85 -13.16 7.82 7.22
C GLY A 85 -12.17 8.15 8.35
N PHE A 86 -10.86 8.09 8.10
CA PHE A 86 -9.86 8.52 9.08
C PHE A 86 -9.72 10.05 9.04
N THR A 87 -10.59 10.75 9.76
CA THR A 87 -10.39 12.18 10.04
C THR A 87 -9.06 12.33 10.78
N LYS A 88 -8.12 13.05 10.16
CA LYS A 88 -6.76 13.36 10.64
C LYS A 88 -6.83 14.11 11.98
N SER A 89 -7.07 13.39 13.08
CA SER A 89 -7.22 13.96 14.43
C SER A 89 -5.92 13.90 15.26
N VAL A 90 -4.82 13.40 14.67
CA VAL A 90 -3.53 13.21 15.39
C VAL A 90 -2.38 13.83 14.59
N ALA A 91 -2.50 15.11 14.23
CA ALA A 91 -1.40 15.83 13.57
C ALA A 91 -1.05 17.19 14.21
N LEU A 92 -1.58 17.52 15.40
CA LEU A 92 -1.38 18.84 16.01
C LEU A 92 -0.74 18.84 17.41
N GLU A 93 -0.37 17.70 18.00
CA GLU A 93 0.20 17.67 19.36
C GLU A 93 1.73 17.58 19.45
N LEU A 94 2.46 17.47 18.34
CA LEU A 94 3.93 17.28 18.38
C LEU A 94 4.75 18.46 17.83
N GLY A 95 4.11 19.61 17.58
CA GLY A 95 4.76 20.77 16.94
C GLY A 95 5.01 22.00 17.82
N SER A 96 4.78 21.94 19.14
CA SER A 96 5.08 23.08 20.01
C SER A 96 5.45 22.64 21.43
N ARG A 97 6.66 22.10 21.56
CA ARG A 97 7.44 22.16 22.81
C ARG A 97 8.90 22.42 22.45
N ASN A 98 9.31 23.64 22.82
CA ASN A 98 10.60 24.32 22.66
C ASN A 98 10.83 25.05 21.34
#